data_AF-A0A6L2JSN6-F1
#
_entry.id   AF-A0A6L2JSN6-F1
#
_cell.length_a   1.000
_cell.length_b   1.000
_cell.length_c   1.000
_cell.angle_alpha   90.00
_cell.angle_beta   90.00
_cell.angle_gamma   90.00
#
_symmetry.space_group_name_H-M   'P 1'
#
loop_
_entity.id
_entity.type
_entity.pdbx_description
1 polymer ?
#
loop_
_entity_poly.entity_id
_entity_poly.type
_entity_poly.pdbx_seq_one_letter_code
_entity_poly.pdbx_strand_id
1 'polypeptide(L)'
;MAWKFDQKESKKALAHMLIVDELPFSFVERKGFRHYSKMNQPLFDVPCRGTTTQDCYKLYDEEKNKLLNVIQKTLVGKNLILDVPTRWNSTYNMLEVAQAYEDVFDIYDLEDAAFGNAILKKSLLVPTHEDWDKARKLCGFLKIFYDVTLRISGTKYVTSHTLIVELSTIRELLRKQILCDGLNIPPEDEILYKIAKIVVDDHYGTEGLVI
;
A
#
# COMPACT_ATOMS: atom_id res chain seq x y z
N MET A 1 10.97 -41.06 -18.69
CA MET A 1 11.75 -39.99 -19.35
C MET A 1 13.14 -39.98 -18.75
N ALA A 2 14.19 -39.90 -19.56
CA ALA A 2 15.55 -39.68 -19.08
C ALA A 2 15.72 -38.21 -18.70
N TRP A 3 16.35 -37.94 -17.56
CA TRP A 3 16.64 -36.57 -17.13
C TRP A 3 17.65 -35.92 -18.07
N LYS A 4 17.42 -34.66 -18.45
CA LYS A 4 18.28 -33.89 -19.36
C LYS A 4 18.63 -32.55 -18.71
N PHE A 5 19.92 -32.22 -18.76
CA PHE A 5 20.42 -30.94 -18.28
C PHE A 5 19.89 -29.77 -19.14
N ASP A 6 19.41 -28.72 -18.47
CA ASP A 6 19.03 -27.45 -19.07
C ASP A 6 19.78 -26.29 -18.39
N GLN A 7 20.58 -25.58 -19.19
CA GLN A 7 21.37 -24.44 -18.75
C GLN A 7 20.48 -23.26 -18.31
N LYS A 8 19.36 -23.03 -18.99
CA LYS A 8 18.45 -21.92 -18.72
C LYS A 8 17.76 -22.10 -17.37
N GLU A 9 17.25 -23.29 -17.10
CA GLU A 9 16.61 -23.62 -15.82
C GLU A 9 17.62 -23.55 -14.66
N SER A 10 18.86 -24.00 -14.87
CA SER A 10 19.92 -23.90 -13.86
C SER A 10 20.30 -22.45 -13.55
N LYS A 11 20.34 -21.57 -14.57
CA LYS A 11 20.54 -20.12 -14.36
C LYS A 11 19.37 -19.48 -13.62
N LYS A 12 18.14 -19.90 -13.91
CA LYS A 12 16.93 -19.43 -13.21
C LYS A 12 16.98 -19.81 -11.72
N ALA A 13 17.36 -21.05 -11.42
CA ALA A 13 17.56 -21.53 -10.05
C ALA A 13 18.69 -20.77 -9.32
N LEU A 14 19.81 -20.49 -10.00
CA LEU A 14 20.88 -19.67 -9.46
C LEU A 14 20.43 -18.24 -9.15
N ALA A 15 19.72 -17.59 -10.07
CA ALA A 15 19.19 -16.26 -9.87
C ALA A 15 18.19 -16.22 -8.71
N HIS A 16 17.32 -17.24 -8.59
CA HIS A 16 16.41 -17.39 -7.46
C HIS A 16 17.15 -17.51 -6.12
N MET A 17 18.19 -18.34 -6.03
CA MET A 17 19.02 -18.46 -4.82
C MET A 17 19.63 -17.11 -4.42
N LEU A 18 20.19 -16.35 -5.36
CA LEU A 18 20.78 -15.04 -5.06
C LEU A 18 19.76 -14.03 -4.54
N ILE A 19 18.53 -14.06 -5.06
CA ILE A 19 17.44 -13.18 -4.63
C ILE A 19 16.96 -13.58 -3.23
N VAL A 20 16.63 -14.86 -3.03
CA VAL A 20 16.04 -15.36 -1.79
C VAL A 20 17.01 -15.28 -0.62
N ASP A 21 18.27 -15.62 -0.86
CA ASP A 21 19.32 -15.64 0.17
C ASP A 21 20.09 -14.31 0.27
N GLU A 22 19.65 -13.28 -0.45
CA GLU A 22 20.25 -11.93 -0.49
C GLU A 22 21.77 -11.94 -0.74
N LEU A 23 22.23 -12.84 -1.61
CA LEU A 23 23.65 -13.02 -1.86
C LEU A 23 24.19 -11.95 -2.84
N PRO A 24 25.42 -11.44 -2.63
CA PRO A 24 26.04 -10.54 -3.59
C PRO A 24 26.14 -11.18 -4.98
N PHE A 25 25.91 -10.44 -6.07
CA PHE A 25 26.05 -10.99 -7.42
C PHE A 25 27.46 -11.53 -7.73
N SER A 26 28.49 -11.03 -7.04
CA SER A 26 29.87 -11.56 -7.13
C SER A 26 30.03 -12.96 -6.52
N PHE A 27 29.02 -13.49 -5.84
CA PHE A 27 29.00 -14.83 -5.28
C PHE A 27 29.28 -15.90 -6.34
N VAL A 28 28.74 -15.73 -7.54
CA VAL A 28 28.94 -16.66 -8.67
C VAL A 28 30.40 -16.76 -9.13
N GLU A 29 31.23 -15.79 -8.76
CA GLU A 29 32.65 -15.74 -9.11
C GLU A 29 33.56 -16.30 -8.02
N ARG A 30 33.00 -16.67 -6.85
CA ARG A 30 33.77 -17.23 -5.74
C ARG A 30 34.27 -18.62 -6.10
N LYS A 31 35.56 -18.87 -5.86
CA LYS A 31 36.24 -20.15 -6.18
C LYS A 31 35.53 -21.36 -5.57
N GLY A 32 35.12 -21.25 -4.30
CA GLY A 32 34.39 -22.33 -3.60
C GLY A 32 33.06 -22.67 -4.27
N PHE A 33 32.26 -21.66 -4.62
CA PHE A 33 30.99 -21.86 -5.31
C PHE A 33 31.18 -22.47 -6.71
N ARG A 34 32.14 -21.97 -7.50
CA ARG A 34 32.43 -22.54 -8.84
C ARG A 34 32.88 -23.99 -8.75
N HIS A 35 33.73 -24.32 -7.77
CA HIS A 35 34.14 -25.71 -7.54
C HIS A 35 32.95 -26.59 -7.15
N TYR A 36 32.17 -26.16 -6.16
CA TYR A 36 30.94 -26.85 -5.74
C TYR A 36 29.99 -27.10 -6.91
N SER A 37 29.73 -26.06 -7.70
CA SER A 37 28.82 -26.13 -8.84
C SER A 37 29.30 -27.11 -9.91
N LYS A 38 30.59 -27.09 -10.23
CA LYS A 38 31.22 -28.02 -11.19
C LYS A 38 31.17 -29.48 -10.72
N MET A 39 31.33 -29.74 -9.42
CA MET A 39 31.25 -31.09 -8.86
C MET A 39 29.82 -31.65 -8.88
N ASN A 40 28.81 -30.79 -8.67
CA ASN A 40 27.41 -31.21 -8.70
C ASN A 40 26.87 -31.37 -10.12
N GLN A 41 27.20 -30.42 -11.01
CA GLN A 41 26.77 -30.45 -12.41
C GLN A 41 27.91 -29.96 -13.31
N PRO A 42 28.74 -30.87 -13.85
CA PRO A 42 29.86 -30.51 -14.70
C PRO A 42 29.48 -29.78 -15.98
N LEU A 43 28.25 -29.96 -16.49
CA LEU A 43 27.79 -29.30 -17.72
C LEU A 43 27.30 -27.86 -17.49
N PHE A 44 27.10 -27.44 -16.24
CA PHE A 44 26.63 -26.09 -15.96
C PHE A 44 27.76 -25.08 -16.07
N ASP A 45 27.61 -24.19 -17.05
CA ASP A 45 28.49 -23.04 -17.20
C ASP A 45 28.05 -21.91 -16.26
N VAL A 46 28.76 -21.77 -15.13
CA VAL A 46 28.41 -20.76 -14.11
C VAL A 46 28.59 -19.36 -14.70
N PRO A 47 27.51 -18.56 -14.82
CA PRO A 47 27.55 -17.24 -15.44
C PRO A 47 28.51 -16.28 -14.71
N CYS A 48 28.95 -15.24 -15.41
CA CYS A 48 29.64 -14.11 -14.78
C CYS A 48 28.65 -13.18 -14.08
N ARG A 49 29.16 -12.30 -13.20
CA ARG A 49 28.35 -11.36 -12.43
C ARG A 49 27.35 -10.59 -13.30
N GLY A 50 27.79 -10.06 -14.45
CA GLY A 50 26.94 -9.25 -15.33
C GLY A 50 25.75 -10.03 -15.91
N THR A 51 26.00 -11.26 -16.38
CA THR A 51 24.93 -12.15 -16.88
C THR A 51 23.96 -12.51 -15.76
N THR A 52 24.47 -12.83 -14.57
CA THR A 52 23.64 -13.16 -13.42
C THR A 52 22.76 -11.98 -12.99
N THR A 53 23.32 -10.77 -12.95
CA THR A 53 22.56 -9.54 -12.70
C THR A 53 21.44 -9.39 -13.73
N GLN A 54 21.74 -9.57 -15.02
CA GLN A 54 20.72 -9.50 -16.08
C GLN A 54 19.63 -10.58 -15.92
N ASP A 55 20.00 -11.79 -15.52
CA ASP A 55 19.05 -12.88 -15.31
C ASP A 55 18.15 -12.61 -14.10
N CYS A 56 18.68 -12.04 -13.01
CA CYS A 56 17.87 -11.55 -11.89
C CYS A 56 16.92 -10.40 -12.32
N TYR A 57 17.39 -9.46 -13.13
CA TYR A 57 16.53 -8.40 -13.68
C TYR A 57 15.40 -8.95 -14.55
N LYS A 58 15.66 -9.98 -15.38
CA LYS A 58 14.60 -10.63 -16.17
C LYS A 58 13.55 -11.28 -15.29
N LEU A 59 13.97 -11.98 -14.23
CA LEU A 59 13.03 -12.54 -13.25
C LEU A 59 12.16 -11.45 -12.63
N TYR A 60 12.78 -10.35 -12.20
CA TYR A 60 12.04 -9.19 -11.69
C TYR A 60 11.03 -8.66 -12.71
N ASP A 61 11.43 -8.44 -13.96
CA ASP A 61 10.55 -7.93 -15.01
C ASP A 61 9.41 -8.90 -15.32
N GLU A 62 9.67 -10.21 -15.34
CA GLU A 62 8.65 -11.25 -15.51
C GLU A 62 7.59 -11.16 -14.39
N GLU A 63 8.00 -11.15 -13.12
CA GLU A 63 7.08 -11.05 -11.99
C GLU A 63 6.35 -9.68 -11.95
N LYS A 64 7.06 -8.59 -12.26
CA LYS A 64 6.46 -7.25 -12.38
C LYS A 64 5.36 -7.24 -13.44
N ASN A 65 5.59 -7.86 -14.59
CA ASN A 65 4.59 -7.90 -15.66
C ASN A 65 3.37 -8.75 -15.28
N LYS A 66 3.54 -9.84 -14.52
CA LYS A 66 2.40 -10.59 -13.97
C LYS A 66 1.56 -9.72 -13.04
N LEU A 67 2.20 -9.04 -12.09
CA LEU A 67 1.51 -8.14 -11.17
C LEU A 67 0.78 -7.01 -11.92
N LEU A 68 1.43 -6.41 -12.93
CA LEU A 68 0.80 -5.37 -13.76
C LEU A 68 -0.42 -5.91 -14.51
N ASN A 69 -0.39 -7.15 -15.02
CA ASN A 69 -1.54 -7.76 -15.67
C ASN A 69 -2.70 -7.98 -14.69
N VAL A 70 -2.42 -8.44 -13.47
CA VAL A 70 -3.44 -8.58 -12.41
C VAL A 70 -4.05 -7.22 -12.10
N ILE A 71 -3.23 -6.21 -11.84
CA ILE A 71 -3.68 -4.84 -11.56
C ILE A 71 -4.51 -4.28 -12.72
N GLN A 72 -4.04 -4.40 -13.97
CA GLN A 72 -4.77 -3.87 -15.13
C GLN A 72 -6.13 -4.56 -15.32
N LYS A 73 -6.22 -5.86 -15.05
CA LYS A 73 -7.48 -6.61 -15.14
C LYS A 73 -8.47 -6.18 -14.06
N THR A 74 -7.99 -5.93 -12.85
CA THR A 74 -8.85 -5.60 -11.69
C THR A 74 -9.17 -4.11 -11.58
N LEU A 75 -8.28 -3.23 -12.05
CA LEU A 75 -8.27 -1.79 -11.70
C LEU A 75 -8.18 -0.83 -12.90
N VAL A 76 -8.85 -1.15 -14.00
CA VAL A 76 -8.82 -0.36 -15.24
C VAL A 76 -8.97 1.15 -14.97
N GLY A 77 -7.90 1.90 -15.22
CA GLY A 77 -7.88 3.37 -15.11
C GLY A 77 -7.60 3.95 -13.72
N LYS A 78 -7.33 3.13 -12.70
CA LYS A 78 -7.01 3.60 -11.34
C LYS A 78 -5.51 3.45 -11.06
N ASN A 79 -4.80 4.58 -11.02
CA ASN A 79 -3.40 4.63 -10.58
C ASN A 79 -3.33 4.96 -9.10
N LEU A 80 -2.48 4.27 -8.33
CA LEU A 80 -2.21 4.61 -6.93
C LEU A 80 -1.82 6.08 -6.78
N ILE A 81 -2.44 6.73 -5.79
CA ILE A 81 -2.17 8.12 -5.42
C ILE A 81 -1.39 8.08 -4.10
N LEU A 82 -0.25 8.76 -4.04
CA LEU A 82 0.52 8.88 -2.82
C LEU A 82 -0.15 9.87 -1.87
N ASP A 83 -0.15 9.53 -0.57
CA ASP A 83 -0.67 10.41 0.46
C ASP A 83 0.27 11.59 0.75
N VAL A 84 -0.32 12.69 1.19
CA VAL A 84 0.35 13.83 1.81
C VAL A 84 -0.25 13.98 3.21
N PRO A 85 0.43 13.51 4.28
CA PRO A 85 -0.17 13.35 5.61
C PRO A 85 -0.73 14.64 6.23
N THR A 86 -0.29 15.81 5.75
CA THR A 86 -0.76 17.12 6.21
C THR A 86 -2.00 17.63 5.46
N ARG A 87 -2.60 16.82 4.56
CA ARG A 87 -3.72 17.22 3.71
C ARG A 87 -4.77 16.13 3.62
N TRP A 88 -5.89 16.31 4.32
CA TRP A 88 -7.01 15.37 4.28
C TRP A 88 -7.53 15.08 2.86
N ASN A 89 -7.48 16.05 1.94
CA ASN A 89 -7.86 15.83 0.54
C ASN A 89 -6.94 14.83 -0.18
N SER A 90 -5.65 14.84 0.15
CA SER A 90 -4.69 13.88 -0.40
C SER A 90 -4.95 12.48 0.15
N THR A 91 -5.21 12.40 1.46
CA THR A 91 -5.55 11.15 2.14
C THR A 91 -6.87 10.57 1.61
N TYR A 92 -7.88 11.41 1.38
CA TYR A 92 -9.14 11.00 0.73
C TYR A 92 -8.88 10.40 -0.65
N ASN A 93 -8.19 11.11 -1.54
CA ASN A 93 -7.91 10.62 -2.89
C ASN A 93 -7.10 9.30 -2.88
N MET A 94 -6.13 9.19 -1.96
CA MET A 94 -5.36 7.96 -1.78
C MET A 94 -6.26 6.79 -1.37
N LEU A 95 -7.09 6.97 -0.33
CA LEU A 95 -7.99 5.93 0.15
C LEU A 95 -9.06 5.55 -0.87
N GLU A 96 -9.62 6.53 -1.59
CA GLU A 96 -10.62 6.31 -2.66
C GLU A 96 -10.09 5.35 -3.73
N VAL A 97 -8.82 5.52 -4.12
CA VAL A 97 -8.16 4.62 -5.08
C VAL A 97 -7.74 3.31 -4.42
N ALA A 98 -7.12 3.38 -3.24
CA ALA A 98 -6.54 2.23 -2.56
C ALA A 98 -7.58 1.13 -2.27
N GLN A 99 -8.82 1.50 -1.94
CA GLN A 99 -9.91 0.53 -1.69
C GLN A 99 -10.15 -0.42 -2.86
N ALA A 100 -9.92 0.03 -4.10
CA ALA A 100 -10.10 -0.83 -5.26
C ALA A 100 -9.02 -1.94 -5.33
N TYR A 101 -7.91 -1.79 -4.60
CA TYR A 101 -6.85 -2.79 -4.52
C TYR A 101 -7.14 -3.92 -3.52
N GLU A 102 -8.21 -3.86 -2.72
CA GLU A 102 -8.60 -4.93 -1.79
C GLU A 102 -8.60 -6.30 -2.48
N ASP A 103 -9.32 -6.42 -3.60
CA ASP A 103 -9.37 -7.66 -4.41
C ASP A 103 -8.00 -8.08 -4.95
N VAL A 104 -7.09 -7.13 -5.21
CA VAL A 104 -5.73 -7.44 -5.70
C VAL A 104 -4.90 -8.09 -4.60
N PHE A 105 -5.04 -7.63 -3.36
CA PHE A 105 -4.36 -8.27 -2.22
C PHE A 105 -4.88 -9.69 -1.99
N ASP A 106 -6.19 -9.91 -2.10
CA ASP A 106 -6.79 -11.25 -1.96
C ASP A 106 -6.32 -12.22 -3.05
N ILE A 107 -6.28 -11.79 -4.32
CA ILE A 107 -5.81 -12.62 -5.44
C ILE A 107 -4.33 -12.95 -5.30
N TYR A 108 -3.51 -11.96 -4.96
CA TYR A 108 -2.06 -12.15 -4.95
C TYR A 108 -1.59 -13.03 -3.77
N ASP A 109 -2.28 -12.98 -2.62
CA ASP A 109 -1.99 -13.87 -1.50
C ASP A 109 -2.32 -15.35 -1.81
N LEU A 110 -3.32 -15.60 -2.67
CA LEU A 110 -3.65 -16.94 -3.18
C LEU A 110 -2.65 -17.45 -4.23
N GLU A 111 -2.08 -16.55 -5.04
CA GLU A 111 -1.15 -16.92 -6.13
C GLU A 111 0.31 -17.03 -5.66
N ASP A 112 0.74 -16.28 -4.64
CA ASP A 112 2.13 -16.29 -4.16
C ASP A 112 2.25 -16.09 -2.63
N ALA A 113 2.28 -17.19 -1.88
CA ALA A 113 2.52 -17.17 -0.44
C ALA A 113 3.89 -16.56 -0.05
N ALA A 114 4.85 -16.41 -0.97
CA ALA A 114 6.11 -15.72 -0.68
C ALA A 114 5.93 -14.20 -0.57
N PHE A 115 4.87 -13.64 -1.16
CA PHE A 115 4.58 -12.21 -1.11
C PHE A 115 4.16 -11.75 0.28
N GLY A 116 3.17 -12.42 0.89
CA GLY A 116 2.77 -12.14 2.27
C GLY A 116 3.98 -12.24 3.22
N ASN A 117 4.80 -13.27 3.05
CA ASN A 117 6.05 -13.42 3.80
C ASN A 117 7.07 -12.30 3.53
N ALA A 118 7.17 -11.79 2.31
CA ALA A 118 8.05 -10.68 1.96
C ALA A 118 7.57 -9.34 2.54
N ILE A 119 6.26 -9.11 2.60
CA ILE A 119 5.67 -7.95 3.29
C ILE A 119 5.99 -8.02 4.78
N LEU A 120 5.77 -9.18 5.41
CA LEU A 120 6.06 -9.39 6.83
C LEU A 120 7.55 -9.22 7.16
N LYS A 121 8.45 -9.68 6.28
CA LYS A 121 9.91 -9.46 6.42
C LYS A 121 10.30 -7.98 6.40
N LYS A 122 9.51 -7.12 5.74
CA LYS A 122 9.70 -5.66 5.76
C LYS A 122 9.03 -4.99 6.98
N SER A 123 8.57 -5.78 7.95
CA SER A 123 7.82 -5.31 9.11
C SER A 123 6.54 -4.54 8.73
N LEU A 124 5.99 -4.85 7.55
CA LEU A 124 4.69 -4.35 7.11
C LEU A 124 3.63 -5.42 7.37
N LEU A 125 2.39 -5.00 7.56
CA LEU A 125 1.25 -5.90 7.71
C LEU A 125 0.51 -5.98 6.38
N VAL A 126 0.12 -7.20 5.98
CA VAL A 126 -0.83 -7.38 4.88
C VAL A 126 -2.18 -6.85 5.37
N PRO A 127 -2.84 -5.91 4.67
CA PRO A 127 -4.13 -5.38 5.08
C PRO A 127 -5.15 -6.50 5.21
N THR A 128 -5.82 -6.56 6.36
CA THR A 128 -6.93 -7.50 6.59
C THR A 128 -8.25 -6.90 6.13
N HIS A 129 -9.30 -7.72 6.01
CA HIS A 129 -10.66 -7.22 5.75
C HIS A 129 -11.10 -6.16 6.78
N GLU A 130 -10.68 -6.30 8.04
CA GLU A 130 -10.95 -5.30 9.07
C GLU A 130 -10.26 -3.97 8.76
N ASP A 131 -9.02 -3.99 8.26
CA ASP A 131 -8.30 -2.77 7.88
C ASP A 131 -8.96 -2.07 6.68
N TRP A 132 -9.48 -2.83 5.72
CA TRP A 132 -10.27 -2.29 4.61
C TRP A 132 -11.59 -1.67 5.06
N ASP A 133 -12.27 -2.26 6.04
CA ASP A 133 -13.47 -1.67 6.65
C ASP A 133 -13.16 -0.35 7.36
N LYS A 134 -12.03 -0.27 8.06
CA LYS A 134 -11.55 0.98 8.67
C LYS A 134 -11.23 2.03 7.59
N ALA A 135 -10.56 1.62 6.51
CA ALA A 135 -10.24 2.49 5.38
C ALA A 135 -11.51 3.04 4.69
N ARG A 136 -12.53 2.20 4.47
CA ARG A 136 -13.84 2.59 3.93
C ARG A 136 -14.51 3.66 4.80
N LYS A 137 -14.58 3.42 6.11
CA LYS A 137 -15.17 4.35 7.08
C LYS A 137 -14.45 5.70 7.09
N LEU A 138 -13.12 5.68 7.16
CA LEU A 138 -12.30 6.89 7.10
C LEU A 138 -12.47 7.63 5.77
N CYS A 139 -12.46 6.92 4.64
CA CYS A 139 -12.68 7.51 3.32
C CYS A 139 -14.05 8.21 3.24
N GLY A 140 -15.11 7.58 3.75
CA GLY A 140 -16.45 8.16 3.80
C GLY A 140 -16.51 9.42 4.67
N PHE A 141 -15.81 9.43 5.80
CA PHE A 141 -15.70 10.61 6.66
C PHE A 141 -14.95 11.76 5.97
N LEU A 142 -13.78 11.48 5.39
CA LEU A 142 -12.96 12.47 4.69
C LEU A 142 -13.62 13.01 3.42
N LYS A 143 -14.49 12.22 2.77
CA LYS A 143 -15.24 12.63 1.59
C LYS A 143 -15.97 13.94 1.80
N ILE A 144 -16.52 14.16 3.01
CA ILE A 144 -17.30 15.35 3.29
C ILE A 144 -16.41 16.60 3.27
N PHE A 145 -15.22 16.52 3.89
CA PHE A 145 -14.22 17.59 3.87
C PHE A 145 -13.72 17.85 2.45
N TYR A 146 -13.51 16.79 1.67
CA TYR A 146 -13.13 16.89 0.28
C TYR A 146 -14.18 17.63 -0.55
N ASP A 147 -15.44 17.21 -0.47
CA ASP A 147 -16.55 17.80 -1.23
C ASP A 147 -16.75 19.28 -0.86
N VAL A 148 -16.64 19.63 0.44
CA VAL A 148 -16.66 21.02 0.92
C VAL A 148 -15.50 21.83 0.35
N THR A 149 -14.27 21.31 0.45
CA THR A 149 -13.07 22.01 -0.03
C THR A 149 -13.12 22.23 -1.53
N LEU A 150 -13.63 21.25 -2.29
CA LEU A 150 -13.78 21.33 -3.74
C LEU A 150 -14.80 22.40 -4.13
N ARG A 151 -15.94 22.48 -3.42
CA ARG A 151 -16.94 23.54 -3.64
C ARG A 151 -16.35 24.93 -3.38
N ILE A 152 -15.67 25.13 -2.26
CA ILE A 152 -15.06 26.43 -1.92
C ILE A 152 -14.00 26.79 -2.98
N SER A 153 -13.09 25.86 -3.28
CA SER A 153 -11.97 26.10 -4.21
C SER A 153 -12.41 26.29 -5.67
N GLY A 154 -13.55 25.71 -6.06
CA GLY A 154 -14.11 25.84 -7.41
C GLY A 154 -14.85 27.16 -7.65
N THR A 155 -15.15 27.93 -6.61
CA THR A 155 -15.84 29.22 -6.75
C THR A 155 -14.85 30.37 -7.00
N LYS A 156 -15.09 31.19 -8.03
CA LYS A 156 -14.28 32.39 -8.30
C LYS A 156 -14.52 33.51 -7.27
N TYR A 157 -15.67 33.47 -6.60
CA TYR A 157 -16.10 34.45 -5.60
C TYR A 157 -16.74 33.72 -4.43
N VAL A 158 -15.94 33.37 -3.42
CA VAL A 158 -16.46 32.86 -2.15
C VAL A 158 -17.11 34.03 -1.41
N THR A 159 -18.37 33.88 -1.00
CA THR A 159 -19.03 34.86 -0.13
C THR A 159 -19.06 34.34 1.30
N SER A 160 -19.12 35.24 2.29
CA SER A 160 -19.10 34.87 3.71
C SER A 160 -20.24 33.93 4.09
N HIS A 161 -21.44 34.11 3.51
CA HIS A 161 -22.58 33.22 3.80
C HIS A 161 -22.30 31.78 3.36
N THR A 162 -21.72 31.58 2.17
CA THR A 162 -21.40 30.25 1.65
C THR A 162 -20.33 29.58 2.52
N LEU A 163 -19.28 30.31 2.88
CA LEU A 163 -18.23 29.79 3.74
C LEU A 163 -18.76 29.37 5.12
N ILE A 164 -19.63 30.18 5.74
CA ILE A 164 -20.22 29.88 7.04
C ILE A 164 -21.10 28.63 6.99
N VAL A 165 -21.88 28.44 5.92
CA VAL A 165 -22.73 27.23 5.76
C VAL A 165 -21.84 25.99 5.68
N GLU A 166 -20.80 26.03 4.85
CA GLU A 166 -19.87 24.91 4.67
C GLU A 166 -19.12 24.56 5.97
N LEU A 167 -18.62 25.56 6.70
CA LEU A 167 -17.97 25.37 8.00
C LEU A 167 -18.94 24.83 9.06
N SER A 168 -20.19 25.29 9.03
CA SER A 168 -21.23 24.78 9.93
C SER A 168 -21.52 23.30 9.66
N THR A 169 -21.54 22.88 8.40
CA THR A 169 -21.70 21.46 8.03
C THR A 169 -20.56 20.62 8.60
N ILE A 170 -19.30 21.03 8.44
CA ILE A 170 -18.15 20.33 9.01
C ILE A 170 -18.25 20.26 10.55
N ARG A 171 -18.58 21.39 11.20
CA ARG A 171 -18.70 21.47 12.65
C ARG A 171 -19.76 20.52 13.20
N GLU A 172 -20.94 20.48 12.58
CA GLU A 172 -22.03 19.59 13.03
C GLU A 172 -21.67 18.10 12.84
N LEU A 173 -20.91 17.76 11.80
CA LEU A 173 -20.43 16.40 11.58
C LEU A 173 -19.43 15.97 12.65
N LEU A 174 -18.45 16.81 12.97
CA LEU A 174 -17.49 16.56 14.04
C LEU A 174 -18.20 16.42 15.40
N ARG A 175 -19.16 17.32 15.69
CA ARG A 175 -19.96 17.25 16.91
C ARG A 175 -20.74 15.96 17.06
N LYS A 176 -21.34 15.45 15.98
CA LYS A 176 -22.06 14.16 16.01
C LYS A 176 -21.16 13.01 16.44
N GLN A 177 -19.90 13.00 16.01
CA GLN A 177 -18.96 11.93 16.36
C GLN A 177 -18.49 12.00 17.81
N ILE A 178 -18.49 13.18 18.44
CA ILE A 178 -18.02 13.40 19.82
C ILE A 178 -19.20 13.53 20.80
N LEU A 179 -20.44 13.43 20.32
CA LEU A 179 -21.66 13.57 21.14
C LEU A 179 -21.68 12.58 22.33
N CYS A 180 -21.05 11.42 22.15
CA CYS A 180 -20.89 10.40 23.16
C CYS A 180 -20.16 10.89 24.42
N ASP A 181 -19.22 11.84 24.30
CA ASP A 181 -18.48 12.42 25.44
C ASP A 181 -19.41 13.19 26.38
N GLY A 182 -20.35 13.97 25.82
CA GLY A 182 -21.33 14.73 26.62
C GLY A 182 -22.39 13.85 27.28
N LEU A 183 -22.58 12.64 26.77
CA LEU A 183 -23.55 11.66 27.27
C LEU A 183 -22.91 10.56 28.12
N ASN A 184 -21.58 10.55 28.26
CA ASN A 184 -20.80 9.53 28.97
C ASN A 184 -21.12 8.09 28.49
N ILE A 185 -21.34 7.94 27.18
CA ILE A 185 -21.60 6.65 26.52
C ILE A 185 -20.40 6.29 25.64
N PRO A 186 -20.13 4.99 25.41
CA PRO A 186 -19.09 4.59 24.45
C PRO A 186 -19.46 5.07 23.03
N PRO A 187 -18.47 5.49 22.22
CA PRO A 187 -18.72 5.87 20.84
C PRO A 187 -19.23 4.68 20.03
N GLU A 188 -20.20 4.92 19.14
CA GLU A 188 -20.67 3.89 18.21
C GLU A 188 -19.56 3.44 17.23
N ASP A 189 -18.69 4.37 16.85
CA ASP A 189 -17.49 4.09 16.05
C ASP A 189 -16.26 4.75 16.69
N GLU A 190 -15.43 3.94 17.34
CA GLU A 190 -14.25 4.40 18.08
C GLU A 190 -13.23 5.12 17.18
N ILE A 191 -13.16 4.77 15.89
CA ILE A 191 -12.19 5.34 14.95
C ILE A 191 -12.65 6.73 14.55
N LEU A 192 -13.91 6.88 14.11
CA LEU A 192 -14.46 8.18 13.75
C LEU A 192 -14.47 9.14 14.94
N TYR A 193 -14.75 8.62 16.14
CA TYR A 193 -14.62 9.37 17.39
C TYR A 193 -13.19 9.90 17.59
N LYS A 194 -12.17 9.04 17.54
CA LYS A 194 -10.77 9.45 17.71
C LYS A 194 -10.34 10.49 16.68
N ILE A 195 -10.73 10.32 15.42
CA ILE A 195 -10.42 11.27 14.35
C ILE A 195 -11.10 12.61 14.62
N ALA A 196 -12.40 12.60 14.89
CA ALA A 196 -13.15 13.83 15.16
C ALA A 196 -12.57 14.56 16.37
N LYS A 197 -12.21 13.83 17.42
CA LYS A 197 -11.55 14.37 18.61
C LYS A 197 -10.22 15.02 18.28
N ILE A 198 -9.34 14.37 17.53
CA ILE A 198 -8.08 14.99 17.08
C ILE A 198 -8.34 16.27 16.29
N VAL A 199 -9.27 16.24 15.33
CA VAL A 199 -9.61 17.40 14.49
C VAL A 199 -10.18 18.56 15.30
N VAL A 200 -10.94 18.27 16.36
CA VAL A 200 -11.47 19.30 17.26
C VAL A 200 -10.40 19.79 18.24
N ASP A 201 -9.65 18.89 18.86
CA ASP A 201 -8.66 19.23 19.90
C ASP A 201 -7.43 19.98 19.34
N ASP A 202 -6.99 19.70 18.09
CA ASP A 202 -5.89 20.44 17.42
C ASP A 202 -6.26 21.90 17.07
N HIS A 203 -7.55 22.24 17.11
CA HIS A 203 -8.03 23.61 16.89
C HIS A 203 -8.52 24.30 18.17
N TYR A 204 -8.84 23.52 19.20
CA TYR A 204 -9.30 24.02 20.51
C TYR A 204 -8.42 23.40 21.61
N GLY A 205 -7.16 23.80 21.67
CA GLY A 205 -6.26 23.33 22.73
C GLY A 205 -6.86 23.60 24.11
N THR A 206 -7.29 22.55 24.82
CA THR A 206 -7.58 22.45 26.27
C THR A 206 -8.38 23.58 26.96
N GLU A 207 -8.91 24.56 26.25
CA GLU A 207 -9.70 25.66 26.81
C GLU A 207 -10.98 25.87 26.01
N GLY A 208 -12.08 25.44 26.62
CA GLY A 208 -13.36 26.14 26.55
C GLY A 208 -14.13 26.01 25.24
N LEU A 209 -15.17 25.17 25.28
CA LEU A 209 -16.40 25.39 24.53
C LEU A 209 -16.99 26.76 24.90
N VAL A 210 -16.60 27.79 24.17
CA VAL A 210 -17.37 29.04 24.04
C VAL A 210 -17.38 29.39 22.55
N ILE A 211 -18.49 29.07 21.89
CA ILE A 211 -19.39 29.90 21.06
C ILE A 211 -20.50 28.98 20.49
#